data_AF-A0A2K4ZQ08-F1
#
_entry.id   AF-A0A2K4ZQ08-F1
#
_cell.length_a   1.000
_cell.length_b   1.000
_cell.length_c   1.000
_cell.angle_alpha   90.00
_cell.angle_beta   90.00
_cell.angle_gamma   90.00
#
_symmetry.space_group_name_H-M   'P 1'
#
loop_
_entity.id
_entity.type
_entity.pdbx_description
1 polymer ?
#
loop_
_entity_poly.entity_id
_entity_poly.type
_entity_poly.pdbx_seq_one_letter_code
_entity_poly.pdbx_strand_id
1 'polypeptide(L)'
;MGKRLLSLVMICGLLFTATACGNYNIRDEDAPPLQNTEENPFAQSEESGSLGALSHGEVNPARDDAHNVLPYEYKGGEFTLDYQFVAEGKLNNIGFLLFLDGKPQAYKINDTGGEYE
;
A
#
# COMPACT_ATOMS: atom_id res chain seq x y z
N MET A 1 -2.46 -42.63 -27.31
CA MET A 1 -3.26 -41.39 -27.47
C MET A 1 -2.66 -40.14 -26.79
N GLY A 2 -1.76 -40.26 -25.79
CA GLY A 2 -1.22 -39.11 -25.05
C GLY A 2 -0.34 -38.11 -25.83
N LYS A 3 0.36 -38.55 -26.89
CA LYS A 3 1.25 -37.67 -27.67
C LYS A 3 0.49 -36.60 -28.50
N ARG A 4 -0.74 -36.92 -28.93
CA ARG A 4 -1.61 -35.97 -29.64
C ARG A 4 -2.26 -34.97 -28.69
N LEU A 5 -2.54 -35.39 -27.44
CA LEU A 5 -3.07 -34.52 -26.39
C LEU A 5 -2.04 -33.46 -25.96
N LEU A 6 -0.77 -33.88 -25.78
CA LEU A 6 0.32 -32.99 -25.36
C LEU A 6 0.59 -31.89 -26.40
N SER A 7 0.51 -32.24 -27.69
CA SER A 7 0.70 -31.29 -28.79
C SER A 7 -0.45 -30.29 -28.88
N LEU A 8 -1.68 -30.69 -28.56
CA LEU A 8 -2.85 -29.80 -28.56
C LEU A 8 -2.77 -28.79 -27.41
N VAL A 9 -2.35 -29.23 -26.22
CA VAL A 9 -2.19 -28.37 -25.03
C VAL A 9 -1.09 -27.31 -25.24
N MET A 10 0.03 -27.69 -25.89
CA MET A 10 1.10 -26.75 -26.26
C MET A 10 0.64 -25.69 -27.26
N ILE A 11 -0.15 -26.07 -28.26
CA ILE A 11 -0.66 -25.13 -29.28
C ILE A 11 -1.71 -24.19 -28.67
N CYS A 12 -2.59 -24.69 -27.81
CA CYS A 12 -3.56 -23.84 -27.09
C CYS A 12 -2.86 -22.88 -26.11
N GLY A 13 -1.84 -23.33 -25.37
CA GLY A 13 -1.09 -22.47 -24.45
C GLY A 13 -0.34 -21.32 -25.14
N LEU A 14 0.15 -21.53 -26.36
CA LEU A 14 0.83 -20.48 -27.13
C LEU A 14 -0.10 -19.39 -27.68
N LEU A 15 -1.40 -19.69 -27.86
CA LEU A 15 -2.37 -18.75 -28.43
C LEU A 15 -2.95 -17.78 -27.38
N PHE A 16 -2.86 -18.09 -26.08
CA PHE A 16 -3.41 -17.25 -25.02
C PHE A 16 -2.47 -16.15 -24.51
N THR A 17 -1.20 -16.14 -24.90
CA THR A 17 -0.24 -15.11 -24.43
C THR A 17 -0.25 -13.84 -25.28
N ALA A 18 -0.96 -13.81 -26.41
CA ALA A 18 -0.94 -12.69 -27.35
C ALA A 18 -1.96 -11.57 -27.06
N THR A 19 -2.82 -11.69 -26.05
CA THR A 19 -3.90 -10.70 -25.80
C THR A 19 -3.89 -10.05 -24.41
N ALA A 20 -2.87 -10.28 -23.58
CA ALA A 20 -2.81 -9.71 -22.22
C ALA A 20 -2.15 -8.32 -22.14
N CYS A 21 -1.50 -7.85 -23.22
CA CYS A 21 -1.03 -6.46 -23.33
C CYS A 21 -1.95 -5.68 -24.29
N GLY A 22 -3.24 -5.61 -23.94
CA GLY A 22 -4.16 -4.69 -24.59
C GLY A 22 -3.73 -3.26 -24.30
N ASN A 23 -3.43 -2.50 -25.34
CA ASN A 23 -3.08 -1.10 -25.28
C ASN A 23 -4.32 -0.28 -24.87
N TYR A 24 -4.53 -0.06 -23.57
CA TYR A 24 -5.59 0.81 -23.04
C TYR A 24 -5.24 2.28 -23.32
N ASN A 25 -5.34 2.73 -24.57
CA ASN A 25 -5.41 4.16 -24.85
C ASN A 25 -6.86 4.59 -24.61
N ILE A 26 -7.11 5.14 -23.42
CA ILE A 26 -8.30 5.97 -23.20
C ILE A 26 -8.09 7.18 -24.11
N ARG A 27 -8.90 7.33 -25.16
CA ARG A 27 -8.88 8.55 -25.98
C ARG A 27 -9.38 9.69 -25.11
N ASP A 28 -8.61 10.75 -24.99
CA ASP A 28 -9.00 11.97 -24.25
C ASP A 28 -10.36 12.53 -24.68
N GLU A 29 -10.79 12.23 -25.90
CA GLU A 29 -12.07 12.66 -26.47
C GLU A 29 -13.30 12.05 -25.78
N ASP A 30 -13.16 10.94 -25.05
CA ASP A 30 -14.25 10.31 -24.28
C ASP A 30 -14.28 10.78 -22.82
N ALA A 31 -13.36 11.66 -22.40
CA ALA A 31 -13.38 12.25 -21.07
C ALA A 31 -14.56 13.23 -20.94
N PRO A 32 -15.43 13.10 -19.92
CA PRO A 32 -16.46 14.08 -19.68
C PRO A 32 -15.84 15.48 -19.53
N PRO A 33 -16.48 16.53 -20.05
CA PRO A 33 -15.95 17.88 -19.96
C PRO A 33 -15.67 18.21 -18.50
N LEU A 34 -14.42 18.63 -18.22
CA LEU A 34 -13.99 19.08 -16.89
C LEU A 34 -14.99 20.12 -16.37
N GLN A 35 -15.84 19.69 -15.46
CA GLN A 35 -16.78 20.58 -14.80
C GLN A 35 -15.97 21.56 -13.95
N ASN A 36 -16.29 22.84 -14.12
CA ASN A 36 -15.59 23.97 -13.51
C ASN A 36 -15.24 23.74 -12.04
N THR A 37 -13.94 23.81 -11.77
CA THR A 37 -13.35 24.64 -10.71
C THR A 37 -13.94 24.47 -9.31
N GLU A 38 -13.94 23.25 -8.78
CA GLU A 38 -13.40 23.15 -7.42
C GLU A 38 -11.90 23.37 -7.57
N GLU A 39 -11.36 24.40 -6.89
CA GLU A 39 -9.91 24.61 -6.83
C GLU A 39 -9.29 23.28 -6.44
N ASN A 40 -8.54 22.67 -7.36
CA ASN A 40 -7.87 21.41 -7.07
C ASN A 40 -7.01 21.67 -5.82
N PRO A 41 -7.28 21.01 -4.68
CA PRO A 41 -6.57 21.28 -3.43
C PRO A 41 -5.09 20.91 -3.51
N PHE A 42 -4.68 20.23 -4.59
CA PHE A 42 -3.29 19.89 -4.93
C PHE A 42 -2.66 20.83 -5.97
N ALA A 43 -3.39 21.82 -6.51
CA ALA A 43 -2.86 22.77 -7.50
C ALA A 43 -1.95 23.85 -6.91
N GLN A 44 -1.95 24.03 -5.58
CA GLN A 44 -1.15 25.06 -4.91
C GLN A 44 0.28 24.63 -4.48
N SER A 45 0.78 23.46 -4.88
CA SER A 45 2.15 23.05 -4.53
C SER A 45 3.16 23.37 -5.63
N GLU A 46 3.38 24.66 -5.91
CA GLU A 46 4.49 25.13 -6.76
C GLU A 46 5.84 25.08 -6.02
N GLU A 47 5.85 24.69 -4.75
CA GLU A 47 7.09 24.33 -4.06
C GLU A 47 7.31 22.83 -4.26
N SER A 48 7.97 22.46 -5.37
CA SER A 48 8.57 21.13 -5.60
C SER A 48 9.73 20.85 -4.63
N GLY A 49 9.63 21.33 -3.39
CA GLY A 49 10.54 21.06 -2.29
C GLY A 49 10.04 19.84 -1.55
N SER A 50 10.95 18.89 -1.30
CA SER A 50 10.65 17.76 -0.42
C SER A 50 10.08 18.28 0.91
N LEU A 51 8.86 17.87 1.24
CA LEU A 51 8.23 18.19 2.54
C LEU A 51 9.04 17.62 3.69
N GLY A 52 9.82 16.57 3.44
CA GLY A 52 10.53 15.84 4.46
C GLY A 52 10.73 14.38 4.12
N ALA A 53 11.25 13.64 5.09
CA ALA A 53 11.34 12.19 5.06
C ALA A 53 10.67 11.63 6.32
N LEU A 54 9.87 10.58 6.15
CA LEU A 54 9.32 9.79 7.24
C LEU A 54 9.83 8.36 7.10
N SER A 55 10.57 7.89 8.10
CA SER A 55 10.90 6.48 8.29
C SER A 55 10.13 5.97 9.49
N HIS A 56 9.62 4.76 9.42
CA HIS A 56 8.84 4.16 10.50
C HIS A 56 8.96 2.64 10.47
N GLY A 57 8.78 2.01 11.62
CA GLY A 57 8.85 0.57 11.73
C GLY A 57 8.92 0.09 13.17
N GLU A 58 8.93 -1.23 13.31
CA GLU A 58 9.04 -1.93 14.58
C GLU A 58 10.46 -1.78 15.13
N VAL A 59 10.59 -1.59 16.45
CA VAL A 59 11.91 -1.39 17.08
C VAL A 59 12.80 -2.61 16.93
N ASN A 60 12.24 -3.83 17.09
CA ASN A 60 12.96 -5.09 17.00
C ASN A 60 12.07 -6.23 16.44
N PRO A 61 11.77 -6.23 15.12
CA PRO A 61 10.96 -7.28 14.50
C PRO A 61 11.62 -8.65 14.64
N ALA A 62 10.82 -9.67 14.95
CA ALA A 62 11.27 -11.06 14.84
C ALA A 62 11.53 -11.38 13.36
N ARG A 63 12.64 -12.09 13.07
CA ARG A 63 13.05 -12.42 11.71
C ARG A 63 13.34 -13.90 11.53
N ASP A 64 13.11 -14.40 10.32
CA ASP A 64 13.52 -15.75 9.91
C ASP A 64 15.02 -15.82 9.57
N ASP A 65 15.52 -17.01 9.22
CA ASP A 65 16.92 -17.23 8.84
C ASP A 65 17.35 -16.43 7.59
N ALA A 66 16.39 -16.05 6.75
CA ALA A 66 16.59 -15.22 5.57
C ALA A 66 16.44 -13.72 5.86
N HIS A 67 16.31 -13.34 7.14
CA HIS A 67 16.14 -11.98 7.64
C HIS A 67 14.80 -11.32 7.24
N ASN A 68 13.80 -12.07 6.81
CA ASN A 68 12.45 -11.55 6.58
C ASN A 68 11.73 -11.34 7.91
N VAL A 69 10.90 -10.30 8.00
CA VAL A 69 10.07 -10.05 9.19
C VAL A 69 8.98 -11.11 9.29
N LEU A 70 8.85 -11.72 10.47
CA LEU A 70 7.82 -12.71 10.76
C LEU A 70 6.48 -12.04 11.07
N PRO A 71 5.35 -12.66 10.69
CA PRO A 71 4.03 -12.14 11.03
C PRO A 71 3.75 -12.22 12.55
N TYR A 72 2.98 -11.26 13.05
CA TYR A 72 2.51 -11.27 14.43
C TYR A 72 1.26 -12.14 14.57
N GLU A 73 1.26 -13.02 15.57
CA GLU A 73 0.08 -13.79 15.93
C GLU A 73 -0.85 -12.95 16.82
N TYR A 74 -2.05 -12.62 16.32
CA TYR A 74 -3.06 -11.90 17.06
C TYR A 74 -4.15 -12.84 17.57
N LYS A 75 -4.35 -12.90 18.89
CA LYS A 75 -5.32 -13.81 19.55
C LYS A 75 -6.60 -13.11 19.99
N GLY A 76 -6.84 -11.89 19.52
CA GLY A 76 -7.92 -11.02 20.02
C GLY A 76 -7.52 -10.27 21.30
N GLY A 77 -8.21 -9.17 21.57
CA GLY A 77 -7.94 -8.29 22.70
C GLY A 77 -6.92 -7.19 22.40
N GLU A 78 -6.17 -6.75 23.40
CA GLU A 78 -5.14 -5.73 23.25
C GLU A 78 -3.84 -6.33 22.71
N PHE A 79 -3.26 -5.67 21.71
CA PHE A 79 -1.96 -6.01 21.13
C PHE A 79 -1.04 -4.81 21.28
N THR A 80 0.17 -5.05 21.80
CA THR A 80 1.18 -4.01 22.02
C THR A 80 2.36 -4.25 21.09
N LEU A 81 2.77 -3.19 20.40
CA LEU A 81 3.88 -3.19 19.47
C LEU A 81 4.82 -2.02 19.76
N ASP A 82 6.08 -2.34 20.05
CA ASP A 82 7.12 -1.32 20.15
C ASP A 82 7.40 -0.75 18.76
N TYR A 83 7.00 0.50 18.56
CA TYR A 83 7.04 1.16 17.26
C TYR A 83 7.88 2.43 17.33
N GLN A 84 8.67 2.67 16.30
CA GLN A 84 9.47 3.87 16.17
C GLN A 84 9.24 4.53 14.82
N PHE A 85 9.39 5.85 14.81
CA PHE A 85 9.44 6.62 13.58
C PHE A 85 10.44 7.75 13.72
N VAL A 86 10.95 8.20 12.58
CA VAL A 86 11.83 9.34 12.44
C VAL A 86 11.25 10.21 11.33
N ALA A 87 10.97 11.45 11.66
CA ALA A 87 10.47 12.44 10.73
C ALA A 87 11.48 13.57 10.61
N GLU A 88 11.79 13.96 9.38
CA GLU A 88 12.66 15.08 9.05
C GLU A 88 11.90 16.04 8.14
N GLY A 89 12.09 17.35 8.28
CA GLY A 89 11.42 18.37 7.46
C GLY A 89 10.13 18.93 8.06
N LYS A 90 9.23 19.42 7.22
CA LYS A 90 7.94 20.03 7.58
C LYS A 90 6.84 18.95 7.70
N LEU A 91 7.03 18.00 8.61
CA LEU A 91 6.09 16.90 8.90
C LEU A 91 5.52 17.04 10.32
N ASN A 92 4.62 18.00 10.50
CA ASN A 92 4.12 18.43 11.81
C ASN A 92 2.85 17.71 12.27
N ASN A 93 2.20 16.92 11.41
CA ASN A 93 1.00 16.14 11.72
C ASN A 93 1.19 14.69 11.25
N ILE A 94 1.65 13.81 12.12
CA ILE A 94 1.84 12.39 11.83
C ILE A 94 0.90 11.60 12.74
N GLY A 95 0.09 10.74 12.14
CA GLY A 95 -0.74 9.76 12.82
C GLY A 95 -0.57 8.40 12.17
N PHE A 96 -0.99 7.35 12.87
CA PHE A 96 -0.91 5.98 12.37
C PHE A 96 -2.29 5.50 11.93
N LEU A 97 -2.32 4.60 10.96
CA LEU A 97 -3.53 3.85 10.62
C LEU A 97 -3.21 2.37 10.84
N LEU A 98 -3.92 1.76 11.78
CA LEU A 98 -3.77 0.33 12.06
C LEU A 98 -4.89 -0.45 11.37
N PHE A 99 -4.53 -1.53 10.69
CA PHE A 99 -5.48 -2.43 10.06
C PHE A 99 -5.22 -3.86 10.52
N LEU A 100 -6.27 -4.55 10.97
CA LEU A 100 -6.26 -5.99 11.22
C LEU A 100 -7.22 -6.64 10.23
N ASP A 101 -6.71 -7.56 9.41
CA ASP A 101 -7.46 -8.22 8.34
C ASP A 101 -8.22 -7.24 7.42
N GLY A 102 -7.58 -6.11 7.11
CA GLY A 102 -8.16 -5.04 6.27
C GLY A 102 -9.21 -4.17 6.96
N LYS A 103 -9.49 -4.38 8.25
CA LYS A 103 -10.41 -3.54 9.04
C LYS A 103 -9.62 -2.52 9.86
N PRO A 104 -9.97 -1.22 9.79
CA PRO A 104 -9.30 -0.20 10.60
C PRO A 104 -9.51 -0.51 12.09
N GLN A 105 -8.46 -0.34 12.88
CA GLN A 105 -8.45 -0.55 14.32
C GLN A 105 -8.08 0.75 15.01
N ALA A 106 -8.73 0.97 16.15
CA ALA A 106 -8.30 2.02 17.06
C ALA A 106 -6.97 1.64 17.72
N TYR A 107 -6.12 2.63 17.97
CA TYR A 107 -4.85 2.43 18.67
C TYR A 107 -4.67 3.49 19.75
N LYS A 108 -3.77 3.22 20.71
CA LYS A 108 -3.35 4.21 21.71
C LYS A 108 -1.83 4.19 21.80
N ILE A 109 -1.24 5.33 22.14
CA ILE A 109 0.19 5.42 22.43
C ILE A 109 0.36 5.27 23.95
N ASN A 110 1.08 4.24 24.37
CA ASN A 110 1.16 3.88 25.80
C ASN A 110 1.78 4.98 26.67
N ASP A 111 2.75 5.74 26.15
CA ASP A 111 3.48 6.75 26.92
C ASP A 111 2.76 8.09 27.05
N THR A 112 1.64 8.30 26.35
CA THR A 112 0.95 9.59 26.36
C THR A 112 -0.21 9.66 27.37
N GLY A 113 -0.59 8.53 27.99
CA GLY A 113 -1.82 8.45 28.81
C GLY A 113 -3.09 8.85 28.05
N GLY A 114 -3.01 8.88 26.71
CA GLY A 114 -4.07 9.35 25.83
C GLY A 114 -5.16 8.31 25.60
N GLU A 115 -6.29 8.78 25.09
CA GLU A 115 -7.40 7.95 24.64
C GLU A 115 -7.05 7.22 23.33
N TYR A 116 -7.90 6.27 22.95
CA TYR A 116 -7.80 5.60 21.66
C TYR A 116 -8.10 6.58 20.50
N GLU A 117 -7.25 6.54 19.48
CA GLU A 117 -7.36 7.24 18.18
C GLU A 117 -7.91 6.34 17.08
#